data_AF-A0A7V2VMD1-F1
#
_entry.id   AF-A0A7V2VMD1-F1
#
_cell.length_a   1.000
_cell.length_b   1.000
_cell.length_c   1.000
_cell.angle_alpha   90.00
_cell.angle_beta   90.00
_cell.angle_gamma   90.00
#
_symmetry.space_group_name_H-M   'P 1'
#
loop_
_entity.id
_entity.type
_entity.pdbx_description
1 polymer ?
#
loop_
_entity_poly.entity_id
_entity_poly.type
_entity_poly.pdbx_seq_one_letter_code
_entity_poly.pdbx_strand_id
1 'polypeptide(L)'
;MIANKKKVKREGKEFPILVYPEKCTGCRTCQVRCSIRYLGEFNPFRSYVIVARDHGKRTTALDFTDDCTWCGYCARFCAYGALVLKKSVKSGKGGR
;
A
#
# COMPACT_ATOMS: atom_id res chain seq x y z
N MET A 1 22.16 4.89 -15.04
CA MET A 1 20.82 5.18 -15.59
C MET A 1 20.01 5.85 -14.50
N ILE A 2 19.75 7.16 -14.63
CA ILE A 2 19.20 8.00 -13.57
C ILE A 2 17.68 7.80 -13.54
N ALA A 3 17.16 7.16 -12.49
CA ALA A 3 15.72 6.99 -12.30
C ALA A 3 15.07 8.39 -12.19
N ASN A 4 14.27 8.72 -13.19
CA ASN A 4 13.55 9.98 -13.31
C ASN A 4 12.47 10.01 -12.22
N LYS A 5 12.81 10.51 -11.03
CA LYS A 5 11.90 10.69 -9.89
C LYS A 5 10.86 11.77 -10.26
N LYS A 6 9.85 11.41 -11.04
CA LYS A 6 8.65 12.24 -11.20
C LYS A 6 8.07 12.42 -9.79
N LYS A 7 8.22 13.62 -9.22
CA LYS A 7 7.63 14.00 -7.93
C LYS A 7 6.11 13.93 -8.08
N VAL A 8 5.51 12.79 -7.74
CA VAL A 8 4.06 12.64 -7.68
C VAL A 8 3.57 13.55 -6.54
N LYS A 9 2.84 14.61 -6.91
CA LYS A 9 2.26 15.55 -5.95
C LYS A 9 1.39 14.77 -4.96
N ARG A 10 1.54 15.03 -3.66
CA ARG A 10 0.68 14.46 -2.61
C ARG A 10 -0.75 14.97 -2.85
N GLU A 11 -1.57 14.18 -3.54
CA GLU A 11 -2.98 14.49 -3.79
C GLU A 11 -3.80 14.29 -2.51
N GLY A 12 -3.67 15.23 -1.56
CA GLY A 12 -4.73 15.74 -0.67
C GLY A 12 -5.55 14.82 0.22
N LYS A 13 -5.37 13.49 0.24
CA LYS A 13 -6.04 12.57 1.16
C LYS A 13 -5.10 11.46 1.61
N GLU A 14 -4.64 11.56 2.85
CA GLU A 14 -4.09 10.41 3.56
C GLU A 14 -5.24 9.48 3.91
N PHE A 15 -5.18 8.23 3.42
CA PHE A 15 -6.12 7.21 3.81
C PHE A 15 -5.50 6.39 4.94
N PRO A 16 -6.14 6.30 6.12
CA PRO A 16 -5.66 5.40 7.15
C PRO A 16 -5.76 3.96 6.62
N ILE A 17 -4.63 3.23 6.60
CA ILE A 17 -4.58 1.84 6.17
C ILE A 17 -4.51 0.95 7.41
N LEU A 18 -5.46 0.03 7.54
CA LEU A 18 -5.41 -1.06 8.51
C LEU A 18 -4.59 -2.21 7.92
N VAL A 19 -3.69 -2.77 8.72
CA VAL A 19 -2.74 -3.81 8.31
C VAL A 19 -3.06 -5.10 9.07
N TYR A 20 -3.21 -6.20 8.33
CA TYR A 20 -3.50 -7.54 8.84
C TYR A 20 -2.47 -8.52 8.27
N PRO A 21 -1.23 -8.60 8.84
CA PRO A 21 -0.14 -9.41 8.31
C PRO A 21 -0.49 -10.91 8.20
N GLU A 22 -1.36 -11.40 9.08
CA GLU A 22 -1.85 -12.78 9.11
C GLU A 22 -2.68 -13.17 7.88
N LYS A 23 -3.24 -12.18 7.15
CA LYS A 23 -3.97 -12.39 5.90
C LYS A 23 -3.08 -12.24 4.66
N CYS A 24 -1.83 -11.83 4.83
CA CYS A 24 -0.93 -11.63 3.72
C CYS A 24 -0.43 -12.98 3.19
N THR A 25 -0.62 -13.24 1.90
CA THR A 25 -0.11 -14.45 1.24
C THR A 25 1.25 -14.22 0.58
N GLY A 26 1.78 -12.99 0.64
CA GLY A 26 3.02 -12.62 0.00
C GLY A 26 2.95 -12.53 -1.54
N CYS A 27 1.76 -12.29 -2.12
CA CYS A 27 1.56 -12.21 -3.58
C CYS A 27 2.24 -11.00 -4.26
N ARG A 28 2.65 -9.98 -3.48
CA ARG A 28 3.33 -8.75 -3.93
C ARG A 28 2.57 -7.87 -4.92
N THR A 29 1.28 -8.10 -5.13
CA THR A 29 0.44 -7.24 -5.97
C THR A 29 0.44 -5.79 -5.47
N CYS A 30 0.36 -5.59 -4.15
CA CYS A 30 0.45 -4.26 -3.53
C CYS A 30 1.77 -3.54 -3.86
N GLN A 31 2.88 -4.27 -3.86
CA GLN A 31 4.20 -3.75 -4.19
C GLN A 31 4.29 -3.33 -5.65
N VAL A 32 3.97 -4.22 -6.58
CA VAL A 32 4.01 -3.93 -8.03
C VAL A 32 3.11 -2.75 -8.39
N ARG A 33 1.89 -2.70 -7.84
CA ARG A 33 0.98 -1.56 -8.09
C ARG A 33 1.54 -0.24 -7.58
N CYS A 34 2.26 -0.26 -6.47
CA CYS A 34 2.90 0.92 -5.90
C CYS A 34 4.09 1.38 -6.74
N SER A 35 5.00 0.47 -7.13
CA SER A 35 6.17 0.84 -7.95
C SER A 35 5.80 1.32 -9.35
N ILE A 36 4.79 0.73 -9.98
CA ILE A 36 4.27 1.24 -11.26
C ILE A 36 3.70 2.66 -11.07
N ARG A 37 2.91 2.89 -10.01
CA ARG A 37 2.27 4.18 -9.79
C ARG A 37 3.25 5.32 -9.50
N TYR A 38 4.28 5.06 -8.68
CA TYR A 38 5.17 6.12 -8.17
C TYR A 38 6.51 6.20 -8.89
N LEU A 39 7.00 5.08 -9.41
CA LEU A 39 8.31 5.01 -10.08
C LEU A 39 8.20 4.66 -11.56
N GLY A 40 7.04 4.20 -12.04
CA GLY A 40 6.89 3.71 -13.41
C GLY A 40 7.62 2.39 -13.66
N GLU A 41 7.96 1.65 -12.60
CA GLU A 41 8.76 0.42 -12.68
C GLU A 41 7.90 -0.80 -12.34
N PHE A 42 7.97 -1.86 -13.16
CA PHE A 42 7.43 -3.18 -12.79
C PHE A 42 8.43 -3.92 -11.89
N ASN A 43 8.63 -3.41 -10.68
CA ASN A 43 9.58 -4.01 -9.72
C ASN A 43 9.02 -3.95 -8.29
N PRO A 44 8.68 -5.08 -7.65
CA PRO A 44 8.11 -5.09 -6.30
C PRO A 44 9.10 -4.61 -5.22
N PHE A 45 10.41 -4.64 -5.45
CA PHE A 45 11.39 -4.20 -4.46
C PHE A 45 11.64 -2.69 -4.48
N ARG A 46 11.02 -1.99 -5.42
CA ARG A 46 11.14 -0.54 -5.58
C ARG A 46 9.91 0.19 -5.01
N SER A 47 8.92 -0.52 -4.49
CA SER A 47 7.70 0.08 -3.95
C SER A 47 7.88 0.69 -2.57
N TYR A 48 6.96 1.59 -2.21
CA TYR A 48 6.86 2.18 -0.87
C TYR A 48 6.09 1.31 0.13
N VAL A 49 5.45 0.24 -0.32
CA VAL A 49 4.91 -0.83 0.54
C VAL A 49 5.88 -2.01 0.50
N ILE A 50 6.16 -2.59 1.66
CA ILE A 50 7.12 -3.67 1.82
C ILE A 50 6.36 -4.94 2.21
N VAL A 51 6.64 -6.02 1.49
CA VAL A 51 6.20 -7.37 1.84
C VAL A 51 7.44 -8.21 2.09
N ALA A 52 7.71 -8.52 3.35
CA ALA A 52 8.78 -9.42 3.74
C ALA A 52 8.21 -10.82 4.02
N ARG A 53 8.86 -11.86 3.51
CA ARG A 53 8.54 -13.26 3.77
C ARG A 53 9.66 -13.88 4.59
N ASP A 54 9.32 -14.41 5.75
CA ASP A 54 10.22 -15.27 6.52
C ASP A 54 9.95 -16.71 6.09
N HIS A 55 10.90 -17.29 5.35
CA HIS A 55 10.80 -18.66 4.86
C HIS A 55 10.95 -19.71 5.97
N GLY A 56 11.65 -19.39 7.06
CA GLY A 56 11.83 -20.29 8.20
C GLY A 56 10.57 -20.37 9.04
N LYS A 57 9.94 -19.22 9.31
CA LYS A 57 8.72 -19.13 10.14
C LYS A 57 7.43 -19.26 9.34
N ARG A 58 7.50 -19.26 8.01
CA ARG A 58 6.33 -19.23 7.09
C ARG A 58 5.39 -18.06 7.40
N THR A 59 5.95 -16.93 7.79
CA THR A 59 5.21 -15.71 8.12
C THR A 59 5.48 -14.60 7.11
N THR A 60 4.56 -13.65 7.06
CA THR A 60 4.63 -12.44 6.25
C THR A 60 4.57 -11.21 7.14
N ALA A 61 5.45 -10.24 6.87
CA ALA A 61 5.40 -8.91 7.45
C ALA A 61 5.05 -7.89 6.37
N LEU A 62 4.31 -6.85 6.79
CA LEU A 62 3.90 -5.73 5.97
C LEU A 62 4.42 -4.46 6.62
N ASP A 63 5.07 -3.62 5.83
CA ASP A 63 5.63 -2.35 6.28
C ASP A 63 5.56 -1.28 5.17
N PHE A 64 5.93 -0.05 5.47
CA PHE A 64 5.93 1.08 4.55
C PHE A 64 7.22 1.89 4.67
N THR A 65 7.72 2.40 3.55
CA THR A 65 8.87 3.33 3.55
C THR A 65 8.44 4.74 3.94
N ASP A 66 9.40 5.58 4.33
CA ASP A 66 9.16 7.00 4.62
C ASP A 66 8.62 7.79 3.41
N ASP A 67 8.87 7.30 2.19
CA ASP A 67 8.34 7.87 0.95
C ASP A 67 6.84 7.53 0.70
N CYS A 68 6.24 6.66 1.53
CA CYS A 68 4.83 6.31 1.40
C CYS A 68 3.94 7.55 1.56
N THR A 69 3.01 7.73 0.63
CA THR A 69 2.11 8.89 0.60
C THR A 69 0.73 8.59 1.18
N TRP A 70 0.53 7.40 1.77
CA TRP A 70 -0.76 6.94 2.28
C TRP A 70 -1.92 7.05 1.27
N CYS A 71 -1.62 6.94 -0.03
CA CYS A 71 -2.61 7.07 -1.10
C CYS A 71 -3.65 5.94 -1.16
N GLY A 72 -3.43 4.86 -0.40
CA GLY A 72 -4.37 3.75 -0.30
C GLY A 72 -4.41 2.78 -1.49
N TYR A 73 -3.59 2.96 -2.54
CA TYR A 73 -3.59 2.08 -3.72
C TYR A 73 -3.31 0.61 -3.36
N CYS A 74 -2.34 0.37 -2.47
CA CYS A 74 -2.00 -0.98 -2.02
C CYS A 74 -3.21 -1.71 -1.39
N ALA A 75 -4.01 -1.00 -0.59
CA ALA A 75 -5.21 -1.55 0.04
C ALA A 75 -6.32 -1.82 -0.99
N ARG A 76 -6.51 -0.94 -1.99
CA ARG A 76 -7.51 -1.15 -3.06
C ARG A 76 -7.27 -2.42 -3.87
N PHE A 77 -6.01 -2.83 -4.03
CA PHE A 77 -5.63 -4.01 -4.80
C PHE A 77 -5.31 -5.23 -3.93
N CYS A 78 -5.53 -5.16 -2.62
CA CYS A 78 -5.31 -6.30 -1.74
C CYS A 78 -6.52 -7.24 -1.77
N ALA A 79 -6.46 -8.29 -2.59
CA ALA A 79 -7.53 -9.29 -2.69
C ALA A 79 -7.75 -10.09 -1.40
N TYR A 80 -6.74 -10.18 -0.54
CA TYR A 80 -6.76 -10.99 0.69
C TYR A 80 -7.18 -10.18 1.92
N GLY A 81 -7.41 -8.87 1.78
CA GLY A 81 -7.75 -8.01 2.92
C GLY A 81 -6.63 -7.83 3.95
N ALA A 82 -5.38 -8.07 3.57
CA ALA A 82 -4.20 -7.80 4.41
C ALA A 82 -3.91 -6.29 4.56
N LEU A 83 -4.40 -5.48 3.61
CA LEU A 83 -4.34 -4.02 3.64
C LEU A 83 -5.75 -3.48 3.35
N VAL A 84 -6.32 -2.70 4.25
CA VAL A 84 -7.71 -2.23 4.16
C VAL A 84 -7.78 -0.73 4.39
N LEU A 85 -8.56 -0.01 3.57
CA LEU A 85 -8.84 1.41 3.81
C LEU A 85 -9.80 1.55 4.99
N LYS A 86 -9.38 2.28 6.04
CA LYS A 86 -10.30 2.68 7.10
C LYS A 86 -11.32 3.64 6.49
N LYS A 87 -12.61 3.32 6.60
CA LYS A 87 -13.67 4.27 6.24
C LYS A 87 -13.52 5.49 7.16
N SER A 88 -13.41 6.69 6.59
CA SER A 88 -13.63 7.89 7.40
C SER A 88 -15.09 7.88 7.82
N VAL A 89 -15.34 7.88 9.12
CA VAL A 89 -16.69 8.13 9.65
C VAL A 89 -17.07 9.51 9.12
N LYS A 90 -18.04 9.59 8.21
CA LYS A 90 -18.66 10.87 7.90
C LYS A 90 -19.40 11.28 9.17
N SER A 91 -18.85 12.24 9.91
CA SER A 91 -19.60 12.94 10.93
C SER A 91 -20.78 13.65 10.24
N GLY A 92 -21.98 13.10 10.44
CA GLY A 92 -23.35 13.60 10.21
C GLY A 92 -23.70 14.54 9.04
N LYS A 93 -24.79 14.22 8.31
CA LYS A 93 -25.94 15.12 8.14
C LYS A 93 -27.15 14.44 7.48
N GLY A 94 -28.32 14.56 8.12
CA GLY A 94 -29.58 14.86 7.44
C GLY A 94 -30.51 13.66 7.18
N GLY A 95 -31.67 13.69 7.83
CA GLY A 95 -32.74 12.71 7.67
C GLY A 95 -33.52 12.84 6.35
N ARG A 96 -34.49 11.94 6.23
CA ARG A 96 -35.74 12.13 5.50
C ARG A 96 -36.85 11.57 6.38
#